data_AF-A0A068TBN8-F1
#
_entry.id   AF-A0A068TBN8-F1
#
_cell.length_a   1.000
_cell.length_b   1.000
_cell.length_c   1.000
_cell.angle_alpha   90.00
_cell.angle_beta   90.00
_cell.angle_gamma   90.00
#
_symmetry.space_group_name_H-M   'P 1'
#
loop_
_entity.id
_entity.type
_entity.pdbx_description
1 polymer ?
#
loop_
_entity_poly.entity_id
_entity_poly.type
_entity_poly.pdbx_seq_one_letter_code
_entity_poly.pdbx_strand_id
1 'polypeptide(L)' 'MKVWQLPDPNAERPHGLKYSLFFGRPGERIIGYDNEFGKGDHRHYRDHEEPYRFESLERMIGDFEDDVRQELKV' A
#
# COMPACT_ATOMS: atom_id res chain seq x y z
N MET A 1 6.01 0.44 7.88
CA MET A 1 4.83 1.15 7.35
C MET A 1 5.06 2.65 7.52
N LYS A 2 4.77 3.47 6.50
CA LYS A 2 4.77 4.93 6.60
C LYS A 2 3.49 5.48 5.99
N VAL A 3 2.83 6.38 6.69
CA VAL A 3 1.62 7.07 6.26
C VAL A 3 1.80 8.55 6.59
N TRP A 4 1.46 9.40 5.63
CA TRP A 4 1.52 10.85 5.76
C TRP A 4 0.15 11.45 5.45
N GLN A 5 -0.29 12.35 6.32
CA GLN A 5 -1.42 13.23 6.03
C GLN A 5 -0.93 14.32 5.07
N LEU A 6 -1.60 14.46 3.92
CA LEU A 6 -1.37 15.59 3.04
C LEU A 6 -2.02 16.85 3.63
N PRO A 7 -1.49 18.05 3.34
CA PRO A 7 -2.11 19.31 3.75
C PRO A 7 -3.58 19.40 3.31
N ASP A 8 -3.83 18.97 2.06
CA ASP A 8 -5.16 18.94 1.46
C ASP A 8 -5.32 17.68 0.58
N PRO A 9 -6.53 17.08 0.51
CA PRO A 9 -6.85 16.09 -0.50
C PRO A 9 -6.78 16.67 -1.91
N ASN A 10 -6.49 15.82 -2.90
CA ASN A 10 -6.46 16.22 -4.30
C ASN A 10 -7.05 15.14 -5.21
N ALA A 11 -7.16 15.42 -6.51
CA ALA A 11 -7.76 14.50 -7.47
C ALA A 11 -7.04 13.14 -7.57
N GLU A 12 -5.73 13.09 -7.29
CA GLU A 12 -4.97 11.83 -7.30
C GLU A 12 -5.08 11.06 -6.00
N ARG A 13 -5.26 11.76 -4.87
CA ARG A 13 -5.35 11.20 -3.52
C ARG A 13 -6.54 11.84 -2.81
N PRO A 14 -7.77 11.46 -3.19
CA PRO A 14 -8.99 12.10 -2.68
C PRO A 14 -9.21 11.84 -1.18
N HIS A 15 -8.57 10.79 -0.65
CA HIS A 15 -8.57 10.48 0.79
C HIS A 15 -7.50 11.27 1.57
N GLY A 16 -6.68 12.11 0.91
CA GLY A 16 -5.72 13.00 1.58
C GLY A 16 -4.52 12.32 2.23
N LEU A 17 -4.24 11.06 1.90
CA LEU A 17 -3.11 10.32 2.47
C LEU A 17 -2.07 10.01 1.39
N LYS A 18 -0.80 10.09 1.75
CA LYS A 18 0.28 9.38 1.05
C LYS A 18 0.69 8.20 1.91
N TYR A 19 0.97 7.05 1.32
CA TYR A 19 1.41 5.89 2.08
C TYR A 19 2.45 5.07 1.33
N SER A 20 3.27 4.35 2.11
CA SER A 20 4.26 3.39 1.65
C SER A 20 4.42 2.31 2.71
N LEU A 21 3.75 1.19 2.49
CA LEU A 21 3.83 -0.02 3.29
C LEU A 21 4.60 -1.06 2.48
N PHE A 22 5.53 -1.74 3.14
CA PHE A 22 6.45 -2.66 2.51
C PHE A 22 6.74 -3.80 3.47
N PHE A 23 6.77 -5.01 2.94
CA PHE A 23 7.29 -6.21 3.57
C PHE A 23 8.16 -6.95 2.55
N GLY A 24 9.28 -7.49 3.02
CA GLY A 24 10.26 -8.13 2.16
C GLY A 24 11.53 -8.50 2.87
N ARG A 25 12.54 -8.86 2.08
CA ARG A 25 13.88 -9.27 2.51
C ARG A 25 14.91 -8.24 2.03
N PRO A 26 16.15 -8.25 2.51
CA PRO A 26 17.19 -7.38 1.97
C PRO A 26 17.28 -7.50 0.44
N GLY A 27 16.96 -6.41 -0.26
CA GLY A 27 16.98 -6.36 -1.74
C GLY A 27 15.71 -6.86 -2.45
N GLU A 28 14.68 -7.30 -1.74
CA GLU A 28 13.46 -7.88 -2.32
C GLU A 28 12.19 -7.27 -1.69
N ARG A 29 11.33 -6.67 -2.53
CA ARG A 29 9.95 -6.31 -2.16
C ARG A 29 9.04 -7.48 -2.45
N ILE A 30 8.41 -8.02 -1.40
CA ILE A 30 7.50 -9.16 -1.53
C ILE A 30 6.05 -8.67 -1.47
N ILE A 31 5.72 -7.81 -0.50
CA ILE A 31 4.40 -7.17 -0.43
C ILE A 31 4.60 -5.67 -0.28
N GLY A 32 3.75 -4.88 -0.91
CA GLY A 32 3.64 -3.49 -0.50
C GLY A 32 2.42 -2.78 -1.03
N TYR A 33 2.08 -1.69 -0.36
CA TYR A 33 0.94 -0.84 -0.69
C TYR A 33 1.49 0.58 -0.76
N ASP A 34 1.30 1.25 -1.89
CA ASP A 34 1.67 2.65 -2.04
C ASP A 34 0.75 3.36 -3.04
N ASN A 35 0.84 4.67 -3.05
CA ASN A 35 0.07 5.50 -3.96
C ASN A 35 0.97 6.49 -4.72
N GLU A 36 1.99 5.94 -5.39
CA GLU A 36 2.87 6.67 -6.29
C GLU A 36 2.09 7.61 -7.21
N PHE A 37 2.62 8.83 -7.37
CA PHE A 37 1.99 9.88 -8.17
C PHE A 37 1.79 9.39 -9.61
N GLY A 38 0.61 9.62 -10.18
CA GLY A 38 0.25 9.13 -11.52
C GLY A 38 -0.15 7.65 -11.62
N LYS A 39 0.00 6.83 -10.55
CA LYS A 39 -0.50 5.44 -10.51
C LYS A 39 -1.79 5.28 -9.71
N GLY A 40 -2.00 6.15 -8.74
CA GLY A 40 -3.07 6.00 -7.74
C GLY A 40 -2.75 4.90 -6.74
N ASP A 41 -3.76 4.52 -5.96
CA ASP A 41 -3.65 3.46 -4.96
C ASP A 41 -3.39 2.10 -5.61
N HIS A 42 -2.32 1.43 -5.20
CA HIS A 42 -1.98 0.12 -5.73
C HIS A 42 -1.21 -0.72 -4.72
N ARG A 43 -1.21 -2.03 -4.98
CA ARG A 43 -0.49 -3.02 -4.20
C ARG A 43 0.43 -3.85 -5.08
N HIS A 44 1.46 -4.38 -4.43
CA HIS A 44 2.52 -5.18 -5.00
C HIS A 44 2.52 -6.54 -4.32
N TYR A 45 2.57 -7.59 -5.11
CA TYR A 45 2.88 -8.95 -4.70
C TYR A 45 4.01 -9.48 -5.57
N ARG A 46 5.22 -9.55 -5.00
CA ARG A 46 6.44 -9.95 -5.68
C ARG A 46 6.65 -9.11 -6.93
N ASP A 47 6.52 -9.70 -8.11
CA ASP A 47 6.67 -9.09 -9.43
C ASP A 47 5.36 -8.60 -10.05
N HIS A 48 4.23 -8.80 -9.36
CA HIS A 48 2.90 -8.37 -9.81
C HIS A 48 2.45 -7.09 -9.10
N GLU A 49 1.94 -6.13 -9.88
CA GLU A 49 1.36 -4.87 -9.41
C GLU A 49 -0.09 -4.78 -9.87
N GLU A 50 -0.99 -4.34 -8.98
CA GLU A 50 -2.40 -4.15 -9.33
C GLU A 50 -3.05 -2.99 -8.57
N PRO A 51 -4.09 -2.36 -9.16
CA PRO A 51 -4.83 -1.31 -8.48
C PRO A 51 -5.43 -1.78 -7.15
N TYR A 52 -5.37 -0.93 -6.14
CA TYR A 52 -5.95 -1.17 -4.84
C TYR A 52 -7.10 -0.18 -4.62
N ARG A 53 -8.28 -0.69 -4.25
CA ARG A 53 -9.42 0.18 -3.94
C ARG A 53 -9.31 0.64 -2.49
N PHE A 54 -8.85 1.87 -2.30
CA PHE A 54 -8.82 2.48 -0.98
C PHE A 54 -10.24 2.67 -0.42
N GLU A 55 -10.46 2.23 0.81
CA GLU A 55 -11.73 2.43 1.53
C GLU A 55 -11.55 3.17 2.85
N SER A 56 -10.60 2.72 3.68
CA SER A 56 -10.17 3.43 4.89
C SER A 56 -8.72 3.10 5.21
N LEU A 57 -8.10 3.91 6.07
CA LEU A 57 -6.75 3.66 6.55
C LEU A 57 -6.67 2.32 7.30
N GLU A 58 -7.64 2.05 8.16
CA GLU A 58 -7.71 0.82 8.95
C GLU A 58 -7.82 -0.41 8.05
N ARG A 59 -8.67 -0.33 7.00
CA ARG A 59 -8.82 -1.42 6.05
C ARG A 59 -7.53 -1.65 5.24
N MET A 60 -6.88 -0.60 4.77
CA MET A 60 -5.60 -0.71 4.06
C MET A 60 -4.49 -1.30 4.93
N ILE A 61 -4.43 -0.95 6.23
CA ILE A 61 -3.47 -1.57 7.16
C ILE A 61 -3.81 -3.05 7.37
N GLY A 62 -5.09 -3.38 7.59
CA GLY A 62 -5.55 -4.76 7.77
C GLY A 62 -5.26 -5.65 6.56
N ASP A 63 -5.58 -5.18 5.36
CA ASP A 63 -5.32 -5.90 4.10
C ASP A 63 -3.81 -6.16 3.92
N PHE A 64 -2.96 -5.16 4.20
CA PHE A 64 -1.51 -5.32 4.17
C PHE A 64 -1.01 -6.36 5.19
N GLU A 65 -1.48 -6.30 6.43
CA GLU A 65 -1.09 -7.27 7.47
C GLU A 65 -1.57 -8.70 7.15
N ASP A 66 -2.75 -8.82 6.56
CA ASP A 66 -3.30 -10.10 6.12
C ASP A 66 -2.44 -10.71 5.01
N ASP A 67 -2.07 -9.92 4.00
CA ASP A 67 -1.16 -10.36 2.93
C ASP A 67 0.18 -10.82 3.51
N VAL A 68 0.77 -10.04 4.42
CA VAL A 68 2.04 -10.39 5.07
C VAL A 68 1.89 -11.70 5.83
N ARG A 69 0.77 -11.90 6.53
CA ARG A 69 0.49 -13.14 7.24
C ARG A 69 0.32 -14.32 6.30
N GLN A 70 -0.28 -14.13 5.12
CA GLN A 70 -0.40 -15.20 4.13
C GLN A 70 0.98 -15.58 3.57
N GLU A 71 1.82 -14.60 3.23
CA GLU A 71 3.18 -14.84 2.73
C GLU A 71 4.07 -15.57 3.74
N LEU A 72 3.94 -15.25 5.04
CA LEU A 72 4.70 -15.91 6.11
C LEU A 72 4.27 -17.36 6.41
N LYS A 73 3.10 -17.80 5.94
CA LYS A 73 2.62 -19.18 6.11
C LYS A 73 3.17 -20.13 5.04
N VAL A 74 3.83 -19.60 4.00
CA VAL A 74 4.39 -20.36 2.88
C VAL A 74 5.81 -20.83 3.20
#